data_AF-A0A537J6K3-F1
#
_entry.id   AF-A0A537J6K3-F1
#
_cell.length_a   1.000
_cell.length_b   1.000
_cell.length_c   1.000
_cell.angle_alpha   90.00
_cell.angle_beta   90.00
_cell.angle_gamma   90.00
#
_symmetry.space_group_name_H-M   'P 1'
#
loop_
_entity.id
_entity.type
_entity.pdbx_description
1 polymer ?
#
loop_
_entity_poly.entity_id
_entity_poly.type
_entity_poly.pdbx_seq_one_letter_code
_entity_poly.pdbx_strand_id
1 'polypeptide(L)'
;MKMPIIAIAVTLINLVLAIFLIAQLRPVSAQQKQNTPGVLRGRSLELIDSLGKVRATIQIQPASVVNGKSYAQNVILRLIDTHGKPLVKLGAGEDGAGGLYIDDGTDHGIQLITNKSGNFIRITNADGKEQVIKP
;
A
#
# COMPACT_ATOMS: atom_id res chain seq x y z
N MET A 1 -1.40 -40.48 -35.84
CA MET A 1 -0.25 -40.48 -34.91
C MET A 1 -0.62 -41.29 -33.68
N LYS A 2 0.12 -42.36 -33.37
CA LYS A 2 -0.10 -43.16 -32.15
C LYS A 2 0.57 -42.42 -31.00
N MET A 3 -0.21 -41.92 -30.04
CA MET A 3 0.36 -41.32 -28.83
C MET A 3 1.10 -42.41 -28.04
N PRO A 4 2.38 -42.20 -27.67
CA PRO A 4 3.09 -43.17 -26.86
C PRO A 4 2.44 -43.23 -25.47
N ILE A 5 2.33 -44.44 -24.92
CA ILE A 5 1.71 -44.71 -23.60
C ILE A 5 2.32 -43.82 -22.49
N ILE A 6 3.60 -43.48 -22.62
CA ILE A 6 4.32 -42.58 -21.72
C ILE A 6 3.72 -41.17 -21.72
N ALA A 7 3.34 -40.64 -22.90
CA ALA A 7 2.70 -39.32 -22.99
C ALA A 7 1.35 -39.31 -22.27
N ILE A 8 0.56 -40.39 -22.43
CA ILE A 8 -0.72 -40.55 -21.75
C ILE A 8 -0.53 -40.60 -20.22
N ALA A 9 0.45 -41.36 -19.75
CA ALA A 9 0.75 -41.46 -18.32
C ALA A 9 1.16 -40.10 -17.72
N VAL A 10 2.03 -39.34 -18.41
CA VAL A 10 2.46 -38.01 -17.97
C VAL A 10 1.29 -37.01 -17.97
N THR A 11 0.41 -37.07 -18.96
CA THR A 11 -0.80 -36.23 -19.00
C THR A 11 -1.73 -36.53 -17.83
N LEU A 12 -1.94 -37.81 -17.49
CA LEU A 12 -2.79 -38.19 -16.36
C LEU A 12 -2.20 -37.74 -15.02
N ILE A 13 -0.88 -37.89 -14.84
CA ILE A 13 -0.19 -37.42 -13.63
C ILE A 13 -0.34 -35.89 -13.50
N ASN A 14 -0.10 -35.15 -14.57
CA ASN A 14 -0.26 -33.69 -14.57
C ASN A 14 -1.70 -33.26 -14.30
N LEU A 15 -2.69 -34.00 -14.81
CA LEU A 15 -4.11 -33.74 -14.56
C LEU A 15 -4.48 -33.96 -13.09
N VAL A 16 -4.01 -35.05 -12.49
CA VAL A 16 -4.23 -35.34 -11.06
C VAL A 16 -3.58 -34.27 -10.19
N LEU A 17 -2.35 -33.88 -10.50
CA LEU A 17 -1.64 -32.77 -9.83
C LEU A 17 -2.41 -31.45 -9.97
N ALA A 18 -2.90 -31.13 -11.16
CA ALA A 18 -3.67 -29.91 -11.41
C ALA A 18 -4.97 -29.89 -10.60
N ILE A 19 -5.73 -30.99 -10.59
CA ILE A 19 -6.97 -31.12 -9.79
C ILE A 19 -6.65 -30.99 -8.30
N PHE A 20 -5.58 -31.62 -7.83
CA PHE A 20 -5.14 -31.57 -6.44
C PHE A 20 -4.75 -30.14 -6.02
N LEU A 21 -4.00 -29.42 -6.86
CA LEU A 21 -3.61 -28.04 -6.62
C LEU A 21 -4.82 -27.10 -6.61
N ILE A 22 -5.76 -27.28 -7.55
CA ILE A 22 -7.01 -26.50 -7.58
C ILE A 22 -7.87 -26.79 -6.36
N ALA A 23 -7.94 -28.04 -5.89
CA ALA A 23 -8.65 -28.40 -4.67
C ALA A 23 -8.00 -27.83 -3.40
N GLN A 24 -6.69 -27.56 -3.42
CA GLN A 24 -5.98 -26.87 -2.34
C GLN A 24 -6.14 -25.36 -2.38
N LEU A 25 -6.61 -24.76 -3.49
CA LEU A 25 -7.02 -23.37 -3.54
C LEU A 25 -8.28 -23.20 -2.70
N ARG A 26 -8.12 -23.14 -1.37
CA ARG A 26 -9.16 -22.69 -0.47
C ARG A 26 -9.40 -21.21 -0.79
N PRO A 27 -10.58 -20.80 -1.28
CA PRO A 27 -10.89 -19.38 -1.26
C PRO A 27 -10.78 -18.95 0.20
N VAL A 28 -9.99 -17.92 0.47
CA VAL A 28 -10.08 -17.17 1.73
C VAL A 28 -11.39 -16.40 1.67
N SER A 29 -12.50 -17.12 1.72
CA SER A 29 -13.80 -16.56 2.01
C SER A 29 -13.74 -16.23 3.49
N ALA A 30 -13.61 -14.94 3.80
CA ALA A 30 -13.75 -14.44 5.15
C ALA A 30 -14.99 -15.10 5.76
N GLN A 31 -14.80 -16.01 6.73
CA GLN A 31 -15.93 -16.72 7.32
C GLN A 31 -16.87 -15.66 7.91
N GLN A 32 -18.01 -15.52 7.25
CA GLN A 32 -19.14 -14.71 7.65
C GLN A 32 -19.80 -15.41 8.84
N LYS A 33 -19.14 -15.38 10.00
CA LYS A 33 -19.70 -15.80 11.27
C LYS A 33 -20.04 -14.53 12.05
N GLN A 34 -21.33 -14.26 12.09
CA GLN A 34 -22.00 -13.20 12.84
C GLN A 34 -21.34 -12.96 14.22
N ASN A 35 -20.58 -11.86 14.35
CA ASN A 35 -20.50 -10.97 15.52
C ASN A 35 -19.29 -10.03 15.38
N THR A 36 -19.56 -8.81 14.92
CA THR A 36 -18.63 -7.66 14.77
C THR A 36 -17.56 -7.86 13.68
N PRO A 37 -17.31 -6.89 12.78
CA PRO A 37 -16.23 -7.02 11.79
C PRO A 37 -14.92 -7.34 12.52
N GLY A 38 -14.40 -8.54 12.28
CA GLY A 38 -13.11 -8.96 12.82
C GLY A 38 -12.04 -7.97 12.38
N VAL A 39 -11.20 -7.55 13.32
CA VAL A 39 -10.06 -6.69 13.01
C VAL A 39 -9.22 -7.35 11.91
N LEU A 40 -9.08 -6.67 10.77
CA LEU A 40 -8.18 -7.09 9.71
C LEU A 40 -6.74 -6.89 10.19
N ARG A 41 -6.04 -7.98 10.49
CA ARG A 41 -4.64 -7.97 10.91
C ARG A 41 -3.75 -8.36 9.74
N GLY A 42 -2.85 -7.46 9.37
CA GLY A 42 -1.88 -7.68 8.30
C GLY A 42 -0.67 -6.78 8.51
N ARG A 43 0.41 -7.04 7.75
CA ARG A 43 1.59 -6.18 7.73
C ARG A 43 1.43 -4.98 6.79
N SER A 44 0.55 -5.12 5.81
CA SER A 44 0.14 -4.10 4.87
C SER A 44 -1.29 -4.38 4.38
N LEU A 45 -1.94 -3.34 3.89
CA LEU A 45 -3.19 -3.41 3.15
C LEU A 45 -3.00 -2.64 1.85
N GLU A 46 -3.43 -3.23 0.74
CA GLU A 46 -3.42 -2.61 -0.57
C GLU A 46 -4.81 -2.66 -1.19
N LEU A 47 -5.23 -1.54 -1.80
CA LEU A 47 -6.39 -1.51 -2.66
C LEU A 47 -5.90 -1.53 -4.11
N ILE A 48 -6.37 -2.49 -4.89
CA ILE A 48 -5.93 -2.72 -6.27
C ILE A 48 -7.13 -2.54 -7.21
N ASP A 49 -6.96 -1.83 -8.33
CA ASP A 49 -8.01 -1.64 -9.34
C ASP A 49 -8.15 -2.83 -10.30
N SER A 50 -9.14 -2.76 -11.20
CA SER A 50 -9.43 -3.82 -12.18
C SER A 50 -8.30 -4.09 -13.18
N LEU A 51 -7.34 -3.16 -13.30
CA LEU A 51 -6.16 -3.29 -14.15
C LEU A 51 -4.93 -3.79 -13.38
N GLY A 52 -5.09 -4.11 -12.09
CA GLY A 52 -4.00 -4.57 -11.24
C GLY A 52 -3.13 -3.45 -10.66
N LYS A 53 -3.54 -2.17 -10.75
CA LYS A 53 -2.76 -1.05 -10.19
C LYS A 53 -3.15 -0.77 -8.75
N VAL A 54 -2.15 -0.52 -7.91
CA VAL A 54 -2.35 -0.13 -6.50
C VAL A 54 -2.88 1.30 -6.42
N ARG A 55 -4.03 1.48 -5.76
CA ARG A 55 -4.73 2.76 -5.57
C ARG A 55 -4.68 3.29 -4.15
N ALA A 56 -4.41 2.42 -3.19
CA ALA A 56 -4.13 2.82 -1.82
C ALA A 56 -3.23 1.81 -1.12
N THR A 57 -2.44 2.29 -0.17
CA THR A 57 -1.60 1.44 0.69
C THR A 57 -1.72 1.88 2.14
N ILE A 58 -1.85 0.94 3.08
CA ILE A 58 -1.55 1.14 4.51
C ILE A 58 -0.39 0.21 4.83
N GLN A 59 0.77 0.75 5.19
CA GLN A 59 1.96 -0.06 5.42
C GLN A 59 2.85 0.49 6.53
N ILE A 60 3.65 -0.39 7.11
CA ILE A 60 4.73 -0.02 8.01
C ILE A 60 5.98 0.28 7.18
N GLN A 61 6.46 1.52 7.25
CA GLN A 61 7.75 1.94 6.74
C GLN A 61 8.81 1.73 7.83
N PRO A 62 9.83 0.88 7.62
CA PRO A 62 10.89 0.67 8.60
C PRO A 62 11.69 1.94 8.86
N ALA A 63 12.34 2.00 10.02
CA ALA A 63 13.31 3.03 10.33
C ALA A 63 14.42 3.05 9.28
N SER A 64 14.89 4.24 8.91
CA SER A 64 15.91 4.40 7.89
C SER A 64 16.75 5.65 8.14
N VAL A 65 17.96 5.67 7.60
CA VAL A 65 18.82 6.85 7.61
C VAL A 65 18.92 7.36 6.18
N VAL A 66 18.49 8.59 5.95
CA VAL A 66 18.56 9.23 4.63
C VAL A 66 19.32 10.53 4.78
N ASN A 67 20.41 10.69 4.01
CA ASN A 67 21.29 11.88 4.06
C ASN A 67 21.78 12.23 5.47
N GLY A 68 22.16 11.23 6.27
CA GLY A 68 22.64 11.41 7.64
C GLY A 68 21.54 11.72 8.67
N LYS A 69 20.28 11.85 8.25
CA LYS A 69 19.14 12.04 9.15
C LYS A 69 18.45 10.70 9.43
N SER A 70 18.29 10.38 10.70
CA SER A 70 17.54 9.21 11.14
C SER A 70 16.04 9.49 11.08
N TYR A 71 15.29 8.54 10.53
CA TYR A 71 13.84 8.53 10.49
C TYR A 71 13.36 7.28 11.23
N ALA A 72 12.56 7.49 12.28
CA ALA A 72 11.92 6.39 13.00
C ALA A 72 10.98 5.60 12.09
N GLN A 73 10.60 4.39 12.54
CA GLN A 73 9.56 3.61 11.90
C GLN A 73 8.25 4.41 11.87
N ASN A 74 7.54 4.36 10.74
CA ASN A 74 6.28 5.07 10.55
C ASN A 74 5.21 4.16 9.93
N VAL A 75 3.96 4.35 10.29
CA VAL A 75 2.81 3.85 9.54
C VAL A 75 2.47 4.90 8.47
N ILE A 76 2.25 4.46 7.24
CA ILE A 76 1.94 5.37 6.13
C ILE A 76 0.68 4.87 5.41
N LEU A 77 -0.31 5.75 5.31
CA LEU A 77 -1.43 5.66 4.38
C LEU A 77 -1.08 6.46 3.11
N ARG A 78 -1.29 5.88 1.93
CA ARG A 78 -1.19 6.59 0.64
C ARG A 78 -2.45 6.37 -0.18
N LEU A 79 -2.92 7.42 -0.86
CA LEU A 79 -3.88 7.33 -1.97
C LEU A 79 -3.14 7.68 -3.26
N ILE A 80 -3.24 6.79 -4.24
CA ILE A 80 -2.38 6.77 -5.43
C ILE A 80 -3.24 6.97 -6.68
N ASP A 81 -2.80 7.86 -7.56
CA ASP A 81 -3.46 8.15 -8.83
C ASP A 81 -3.33 6.99 -9.85
N THR A 82 -3.89 7.16 -11.04
CA THR A 82 -3.83 6.15 -12.13
C THR A 82 -2.42 5.95 -12.70
N HIS A 83 -1.51 6.88 -12.44
CA HIS A 83 -0.13 6.89 -12.93
C HIS A 83 0.89 6.43 -11.87
N GLY A 84 0.43 6.11 -10.66
CA GLY A 84 1.29 5.66 -9.56
C GLY A 84 1.80 6.77 -8.64
N LYS A 85 1.37 8.02 -8.82
CA LYS A 85 1.75 9.14 -7.96
C LYS A 85 0.86 9.19 -6.70
N PRO A 86 1.43 9.20 -5.48
CA PRO A 86 0.65 9.43 -4.26
C PRO A 86 0.16 10.88 -4.21
N LEU A 87 -1.16 11.08 -4.26
CA LEU A 87 -1.79 12.40 -4.14
C LEU A 87 -2.13 12.74 -2.69
N VAL A 88 -2.37 11.72 -1.86
CA VAL A 88 -2.56 11.91 -0.42
C VAL A 88 -1.62 10.98 0.32
N LYS A 89 -0.93 11.52 1.32
CA LYS A 89 -0.08 10.74 2.23
C LYS A 89 -0.34 11.18 3.65
N LEU A 90 -0.64 10.23 4.53
CA LEU A 90 -0.72 10.44 5.97
C LEU A 90 0.31 9.53 6.64
N GLY A 91 1.26 10.14 7.34
CA GLY A 91 2.20 9.43 8.19
C GLY A 91 1.72 9.33 9.63
N ALA A 92 2.37 8.50 10.43
CA ALA A 92 2.43 8.60 11.88
C ALA A 92 3.56 7.70 12.40
N GLY A 93 4.31 8.15 13.39
CA GLY A 93 5.32 7.34 14.08
C GLY A 93 5.82 7.99 15.36
N GLU A 94 6.94 7.51 15.87
CA GLU A 94 7.47 7.87 17.20
C GLU A 94 7.86 9.35 17.35
N ASP A 95 8.17 10.02 16.24
CA ASP A 95 8.52 11.44 16.21
C ASP A 95 7.32 12.37 15.96
N GLY A 96 6.11 11.80 15.90
CA GLY A 96 4.85 12.51 15.72
C GLY A 96 4.07 12.02 14.49
N ALA A 97 3.10 12.81 14.05
CA ALA A 97 2.16 12.43 13.00
C ALA A 97 2.79 12.34 11.60
N GLY A 98 4.12 12.50 11.40
CA GLY A 98 4.79 12.37 10.09
C GLY A 98 4.38 13.37 8.99
N GLY A 99 3.21 14.00 9.12
CA GLY A 99 2.55 14.89 8.18
C GLY A 99 1.35 14.30 7.45
N LEU A 100 0.39 15.18 7.11
CA LEU A 100 -0.57 15.00 6.03
C LEU A 100 -0.09 15.79 4.81
N TYR A 101 0.00 15.14 3.67
CA TYR A 101 0.39 15.73 2.38
C TYR A 101 -0.77 15.51 1.41
N ILE A 102 -1.19 16.58 0.74
CA ILE A 102 -2.21 16.56 -0.32
C ILE A 102 -1.60 17.27 -1.52
N ASP A 103 -1.49 16.59 -2.66
CA ASP A 103 -0.83 17.04 -3.88
C ASP A 103 -1.81 17.01 -5.07
N ASP A 104 -1.64 17.92 -6.02
CA ASP A 104 -2.45 17.98 -7.24
C ASP A 104 -1.91 17.13 -8.40
N GLY A 105 -0.82 16.40 -8.19
CA GLY A 105 -0.14 15.64 -9.22
C GLY A 105 1.16 16.31 -9.70
N THR A 106 1.42 17.55 -9.31
CA THR A 106 2.52 18.39 -9.82
C THR A 106 3.45 18.96 -8.74
N ASP A 107 3.49 18.36 -7.55
CA ASP A 107 4.32 18.81 -6.40
C ASP A 107 3.82 20.13 -5.78
N HIS A 108 2.63 20.58 -6.22
CA HIS A 108 1.86 21.64 -5.61
C HIS A 108 0.81 21.05 -4.67
N GLY A 109 0.52 21.76 -3.59
CA GLY A 109 -0.45 21.27 -2.63
C GLY A 109 -0.25 21.80 -1.22
N ILE A 110 -0.66 20.98 -0.26
CA ILE A 110 -0.74 21.36 1.15
C ILE A 110 -0.04 20.30 2.00
N GLN A 111 0.81 20.75 2.92
CA GLN A 111 1.48 19.92 3.92
C GLN A 111 1.11 20.41 5.31
N LEU A 112 0.52 19.54 6.13
CA LEU A 112 0.27 19.77 7.56
C LEU A 112 1.25 18.91 8.33
N ILE A 113 2.24 19.53 8.97
CA ILE A 113 3.30 18.82 9.68
C ILE A 113 3.20 19.09 11.17
N THR A 114 3.25 18.02 11.96
CA THR A 114 3.39 18.05 13.42
C THR A 114 4.41 17.00 13.83
N ASN A 115 5.53 17.45 14.39
CA ASN A 115 6.58 16.59 14.94
C ASN A 115 7.25 17.25 16.15
N LYS A 116 8.21 16.55 16.77
CA LYS A 116 8.97 17.06 17.93
C LYS A 116 9.74 18.37 17.64
N SER A 117 10.05 18.68 16.39
CA SER A 117 10.75 19.91 15.99
C SER A 117 9.80 21.09 15.76
N GLY A 118 8.49 20.87 15.77
CA GLY A 118 7.47 21.91 15.63
C GLY A 118 6.31 21.53 14.72
N ASN A 119 5.45 22.50 14.50
CA ASN A 119 4.24 22.40 13.70
C ASN A 119 4.14 23.53 12.68
N PHE A 120 3.69 23.20 11.48
CA PHE A 120 3.45 24.20 10.43
C PHE A 120 2.46 23.68 9.39
N ILE A 121 1.87 24.62 8.66
CA ILE A 121 1.14 24.37 7.42
C ILE A 121 1.96 24.99 6.29
N ARG A 122 2.28 24.21 5.26
CA ARG A 122 2.90 24.70 4.03
C ARG A 122 1.90 24.58 2.89
N ILE A 123 1.77 25.63 2.11
CA ILE A 123 0.97 25.67 0.90
C ILE A 123 1.91 26.00 -0.26
N THR A 124 1.90 25.19 -1.32
CA THR A 124 2.64 25.42 -2.55
C THR A 124 1.62 25.61 -3.67
N ASN A 125 1.63 26.78 -4.33
CA ASN A 125 0.71 27.08 -5.42
C ASN A 125 1.24 26.60 -6.78
N ALA A 126 0.42 26.75 -7.84
CA ALA A 126 0.78 26.36 -9.20
C ALA A 126 1.97 27.11 -9.83
N ASP A 127 2.33 28.27 -9.26
CA ASP A 127 3.52 29.04 -9.66
C ASP A 127 4.79 28.58 -8.91
N GLY A 128 4.68 27.54 -8.07
CA GLY A 128 5.74 27.07 -7.18
C GLY A 128 6.01 27.97 -5.97
N LYS A 129 5.17 28.98 -5.70
CA LYS A 129 5.32 29.85 -4.53
C LYS A 129 4.88 29.11 -3.26
N GLU A 130 5.75 29.12 -2.27
CA GLU A 130 5.49 28.54 -0.96
C GLU A 130 5.02 29.60 0.06
N GLN A 131 3.98 29.27 0.82
CA GLN A 131 3.58 29.99 2.03
C GLN A 131 3.61 29.05 3.23
N VAL A 132 4.29 29.45 4.29
CA VAL A 132 4.38 28.68 5.54
C VAL A 132 3.68 29.43 6.66
N ILE A 133 2.72 28.78 7.31
CA ILE A 133 2.01 29.26 8.48
C ILE A 133 2.52 28.48 9.70
N LYS A 134 2.97 29.20 10.72
CA LYS A 134 3.41 28.67 12.02
C LYS A 134 2.50 29.26 13.13
N PRO A 135 2.42 28.61 14.31
CA PRO A 135 1.74 29.20 15.47
C PRO A 135 2.33 30.55 15.88
#